data_AF-A0A0Q7HR02-F1
#
_entry.id   AF-A0A0Q7HR02-F1
#
_cell.length_a   1.000
_cell.length_b   1.000
_cell.length_c   1.000
_cell.angle_alpha   90.00
_cell.angle_beta   90.00
_cell.angle_gamma   90.00
#
_symmetry.space_group_name_H-M   'P 1'
#
loop_
_entity.id
_entity.type
_entity.pdbx_description
1 polymer ?
#
loop_
_entity_poly.entity_id
_entity_poly.type
_entity_poly.pdbx_seq_one_letter_code
_entity_poly.pdbx_strand_id
1 'polypeptide(L)' 'MTERVRNGWRTVFAWDGFNRMKAATDHSGITTTFTYDALGCRIAKRSEDKTTLFGWDGDVLAFDQN' A
#
# COMPACT_ATOMS: atom_id res chain seq x y z
N MET A 1 0.34 3.96 14.12
CA MET A 1 0.85 2.72 13.51
C MET A 1 0.14 1.54 14.15
N THR A 2 -0.04 0.44 13.44
CA THR A 2 -0.68 -0.79 13.94
C THR A 2 0.21 -1.97 13.65
N GLU A 3 0.22 -2.96 14.54
CA GLU A 3 0.96 -4.20 14.35
C GLU A 3 -0.01 -5.37 14.22
N ARG A 4 0.33 -6.34 13.36
CA ARG A 4 -0.36 -7.63 13.32
C ARG A 4 0.67 -8.75 13.34
N VAL A 5 0.37 -9.80 14.11
CA VAL A 5 1.15 -11.03 14.13
C VAL A 5 0.32 -12.14 13.49
N ARG A 6 0.90 -12.84 12.51
CA ARG A 6 0.31 -14.05 11.90
C ARG A 6 1.38 -15.13 11.85
N ASN A 7 1.09 -16.31 12.38
CA ASN A 7 2.04 -17.45 12.46
C ASN A 7 3.40 -17.10 13.12
N GLY A 8 3.42 -16.12 14.04
CA GLY A 8 4.64 -15.60 14.67
C GLY A 8 5.36 -14.49 13.88
N TRP A 9 4.86 -14.12 12.71
CA TRP A 9 5.47 -13.14 11.82
C TRP A 9 4.80 -11.80 12.03
N ARG A 10 5.61 -10.78 12.36
CA ARG A 10 5.15 -9.42 12.65
C ARG A 10 5.07 -8.60 11.36
N THR A 11 3.98 -7.86 11.19
CA THR A 11 3.85 -6.84 10.14
C THR A 11 3.39 -5.53 10.76
N VAL A 12 4.06 -4.43 10.44
CA VAL A 12 3.76 -3.08 10.92
C VAL A 12 3.08 -2.28 9.81
N PHE A 13 1.98 -1.62 10.14
CA PHE A 13 1.18 -0.82 9.22
C PHE A 13 1.15 0.65 9.65
N ALA A 14 1.33 1.54 8.68
CA ALA A 14 1.14 2.97 8.86
C ALA A 14 -0.08 3.44 8.06
N TRP A 15 -0.81 4.37 8.64
CA TRP A 15 -2.04 4.94 8.09
C TRP A 15 -1.90 6.45 7.98
N ASP A 16 -2.60 7.06 7.03
CA ASP A 16 -2.75 8.52 6.94
C ASP A 16 -3.99 9.03 7.70
N GLY A 17 -4.21 10.35 7.70
CA GLY A 17 -5.34 10.98 8.39
C GLY A 17 -6.71 10.64 7.81
N PHE A 18 -6.77 9.99 6.64
CA PHE A 18 -8.00 9.53 6.00
C PHE A 18 -8.24 8.03 6.24
N ASN A 19 -7.54 7.42 7.20
CA ASN A 19 -7.61 5.99 7.50
C ASN A 19 -7.22 5.09 6.31
N ARG A 20 -6.33 5.57 5.43
CA ARG A 20 -5.78 4.80 4.31
C ARG A 20 -4.39 4.30 4.65
N MET A 21 -4.07 3.07 4.25
CA MET A 21 -2.76 2.47 4.54
C MET A 21 -1.69 3.14 3.67
N LYS A 22 -0.74 3.85 4.27
CA LYS A 22 0.40 4.47 3.56
C LYS A 22 1.63 3.58 3.47
N ALA A 23 1.81 2.66 4.42
CA ALA A 23 2.92 1.70 4.40
C ALA A 23 2.60 0.41 5.15
N ALA A 24 3.26 -0.68 4.72
CA ALA A 24 3.31 -1.95 5.41
C ALA A 24 4.77 -2.46 5.40
N THR A 25 5.32 -2.75 6.58
CA THR A 25 6.66 -3.35 6.74
C THR A 25 6.49 -4.77 7.24
N ASP A 26 6.95 -5.74 6.47
CA ASP A 26 6.89 -7.15 6.84
C ASP A 26 7.99 -7.54 7.84
N HIS A 27 7.96 -8.79 8.29
CA HIS A 27 8.92 -9.34 9.25
C HIS A 27 10.35 -9.41 8.70
N SER A 28 10.54 -9.34 7.37
CA SER A 28 11.84 -9.32 6.71
C SER A 28 12.44 -7.91 6.64
N GLY A 29 11.65 -6.90 7.03
CA GLY A 29 12.03 -5.48 6.99
C GLY A 29 11.67 -4.79 5.68
N ILE A 30 11.15 -5.51 4.70
CA ILE A 30 10.74 -4.93 3.41
C ILE A 30 9.52 -4.05 3.65
N THR A 31 9.62 -2.79 3.23
CA THR A 31 8.54 -1.81 3.33
C THR A 31 7.88 -1.59 1.98
N THR A 32 6.59 -1.89 1.92
CA THR A 32 5.72 -1.51 0.81
C THR A 32 5.00 -0.20 1.13
N THR A 33 5.06 0.78 0.23
CA THR A 33 4.36 2.06 0.35
C THR A 33 3.21 2.17 -0.65
N PHE A 34 2.20 2.96 -0.30
CA PHE A 34 1.02 3.18 -1.14
C PHE A 34 0.78 4.68 -1.33
N THR A 35 0.53 5.09 -2.58
CA THR A 35 0.18 6.47 -2.93
C THR A 35 -1.27 6.54 -3.38
N TYR A 36 -1.94 7.62 -3.02
CA TYR A 36 -3.35 7.86 -3.31
C TYR A 36 -3.52 9.20 -3.98
N ASP A 37 -4.50 9.32 -4.88
CA ASP A 37 -4.95 10.61 -5.40
C ASP A 37 -5.86 11.34 -4.38
N ALA A 38 -6.38 12.49 -4.82
CA ALA A 38 -7.26 13.34 -4.00
C ALA A 38 -8.64 12.70 -3.73
N LEU A 39 -9.10 11.78 -4.58
CA LEU A 39 -10.37 11.07 -4.41
C LEU A 39 -10.22 9.85 -3.49
N GLY A 40 -8.98 9.44 -3.20
CA GLY A 40 -8.69 8.29 -2.36
C GLY A 40 -8.47 6.99 -3.11
N CYS A 41 -8.38 7.06 -4.44
CA CYS A 41 -7.99 5.92 -5.25
C CYS A 41 -6.48 5.72 -5.14
N ARG A 42 -6.05 4.47 -4.95
CA ARG A 42 -4.63 4.12 -4.89
C ARG A 42 -4.05 4.20 -6.30
N ILE A 43 -3.00 4.99 -6.50
CA ILE A 43 -2.35 5.18 -7.81
C ILE A 43 -0.97 4.53 -7.91
N ALA A 44 -0.37 4.14 -6.77
CA ALA A 44 0.89 3.41 -6.77
C ALA A 44 1.04 2.48 -5.55
N LYS A 45 1.75 1.38 -5.76
CA LYS A 45 2.33 0.50 -4.74
C LYS A 45 3.83 0.37 -5.04
N ARG A 46 4.69 0.61 -4.06
CA ARG A 46 6.15 0.49 -4.23
C ARG A 46 6.75 -0.38 -3.14
N SER A 47 7.43 -1.46 -3.50
CA SER A 47 8.39 -2.19 -2.66
C SER A 47 9.82 -1.88 -3.11
N GLU A 48 10.81 -2.53 -2.50
CA GLU A 48 12.23 -2.32 -2.77
C GLU A 48 12.61 -2.53 -4.25
N ASP A 49 11.99 -3.51 -4.88
CA ASP A 49 12.32 -4.01 -6.22
C ASP A 49 11.25 -3.72 -7.28
N LYS A 50 10.06 -3.29 -6.84
CA LYS A 50 8.87 -3.35 -7.67
C LYS A 50 7.98 -2.14 -7.46
N THR A 51 7.60 -1.52 -8.56
CA THR A 51 6.61 -0.44 -8.58
C THR A 51 5.45 -0.86 -9.44
N THR A 52 4.26 -0.82 -8.85
CA THR A 52 3.00 -1.08 -9.55
C THR A 52 2.20 0.22 -9.60
N LEU A 53 1.80 0.67 -10.79
CA LEU A 53 0.97 1.85 -11.01
C LEU A 53 -0.45 1.45 -11.36
N PHE A 54 -1.41 2.14 -10.76
CA PHE A 54 -2.83 1.90 -10.97
C PHE A 54 -3.46 3.12 -11.65
N GLY A 55 -4.28 2.88 -12.66
CA GLY A 55 -5.17 3.91 -13.21
C GLY A 55 -6.62 3.51 -13.10
N TRP A 56 -7.48 4.52 -13.01
CA TRP A 56 -8.89 4.38 -12.69
C TRP A 56 -9.73 5.01 -13.80
N ASP A 57 -10.85 4.36 -14.12
CA ASP A 57 -11.94 4.90 -14.94
C ASP A 57 -13.18 5.00 -14.05
N GLY A 58 -13.41 6.18 -13.48
CA GLY A 58 -14.32 6.36 -12.36
C GLY A 58 -13.88 5.55 -11.14
N ASP A 59 -14.78 4.72 -10.61
CA ASP A 59 -14.50 3.85 -9.46
C ASP A 59 -13.97 2.45 -9.87
N VAL A 60 -13.73 2.24 -11.18
CA VAL A 60 -13.26 0.96 -11.73
C VAL A 60 -11.75 1.03 -11.98
N LEU A 61 -11.01 0.01 -11.54
CA LEU A 61 -9.59 -0.12 -11.87
C LEU A 61 -9.44 -0.38 -13.37
N ALA A 62 -8.85 0.57 -14.09
CA ALA A 62 -8.70 0.54 -15.54
C ALA A 62 -7.37 -0.08 -15.98
N PHE A 63 -6.29 0.10 -15.22
CA PHE A 63 -5.01 -0.54 -15.53
C PHE A 63 -4.14 -0.77 -14.29
N ASP A 64 -3.30 -1.80 -14.38
CA ASP A 64 -2.20 -2.12 -13.48
C ASP A 64 -0.93 -2.27 -14.34
N GLN A 65 0.09 -1.46 -14.10
CA GLN A 65 1.39 -1.57 -14.79
C GLN A 65 2.46 -1.93 -13.79
N ASN A 66 3.29 -2.91 -14.13
CA ASN A 66 4.17 -3.61 -13.20
C ASN A 66 5.62 -3.68 -13.66
#